data_AF-F7NP20-F1
#
_entry.id   AF-F7NP20-F1
#
_cell.length_a   1.000
_cell.length_b   1.000
_cell.length_c   1.000
_cell.angle_alpha   90.00
_cell.angle_beta   90.00
_cell.angle_gamma   90.00
#
_symmetry.space_group_name_H-M   'P 1'
#
loop_
_entity.id
_entity.type
_entity.pdbx_description
1 polymer ?
#
loop_
_entity_poly.entity_id
_entity_poly.type
_entity_poly.pdbx_seq_one_letter_code
_entity_poly.pdbx_strand_id
1 'polypeptide(L)'
;MPLKLKIVICLICLVIGEKIGGMHPGVCAAPASEEVLWISLDVSPEERKKIDGIIFDAYKQVKIGQKNIKAAHLENPNEYLKLLSYLQQMGETRQNINRDIRQLLSPQQRRILETQLEQIDQSKQQFAGILMMLDLSREQQAKIVAALLKNQKKVWTIISRRSLSWEKRRKQLGRIDKIKEISLHLSRQQQEKFSYMLGMVYLQKSNEGLFLGLTRPGVS
;
A
#
# COMPACT_ATOMS: atom_id res chain seq x y z
N MET A 1 -23.49 17.14 -16.93
CA MET A 1 -22.13 16.69 -16.49
C MET A 1 -21.83 15.34 -17.11
N PRO A 2 -20.77 15.18 -17.92
CA PRO A 2 -20.59 13.95 -18.69
C PRO A 2 -20.02 12.82 -17.82
N LEU A 3 -20.54 11.61 -18.03
CA LEU A 3 -20.25 10.31 -17.41
C LEU A 3 -18.76 10.05 -17.05
N LYS A 4 -17.82 10.66 -17.78
CA LYS A 4 -16.37 10.56 -17.58
C LYS A 4 -15.87 11.12 -16.24
N LEU A 5 -16.61 12.04 -15.59
CA LEU A 5 -16.25 12.57 -14.26
C LEU A 5 -16.48 11.55 -13.14
N LYS A 6 -17.48 10.67 -13.30
CA LYS A 6 -17.83 9.66 -12.28
C LYS A 6 -16.83 8.50 -12.25
N ILE A 7 -16.21 8.15 -13.39
CA ILE A 7 -15.30 6.99 -13.50
C ILE A 7 -14.00 7.19 -12.72
N VAL A 8 -13.46 8.41 -12.66
CA VAL A 8 -12.17 8.65 -11.96
C VAL A 8 -12.34 8.88 -10.46
N ILE A 9 -13.48 9.43 -10.04
CA ILE A 9 -13.91 9.40 -8.63
C ILE A 9 -14.16 7.94 -8.23
N CYS A 10 -14.76 7.12 -9.10
CA CYS A 10 -14.91 5.68 -8.90
C CYS A 10 -13.56 4.94 -8.89
N LEU A 11 -12.53 5.40 -9.61
CA LEU A 11 -11.15 4.90 -9.53
C LEU A 11 -10.56 5.08 -8.14
N ILE A 12 -10.79 6.23 -7.50
CA ILE A 12 -10.37 6.42 -6.12
C ILE A 12 -11.30 5.57 -5.23
N CYS A 13 -12.63 5.64 -5.33
CA CYS A 13 -13.53 4.82 -4.53
C CYS A 13 -13.27 3.29 -4.64
N LEU A 14 -12.90 2.74 -5.80
CA LEU A 14 -12.62 1.31 -5.99
C LEU A 14 -11.17 0.93 -5.69
N VAL A 15 -10.23 1.88 -5.66
CA VAL A 15 -8.82 1.67 -5.25
C VAL A 15 -8.61 1.99 -3.77
N ILE A 16 -9.64 2.49 -3.07
CA ILE A 16 -9.50 3.06 -1.73
C ILE A 16 -10.71 2.77 -0.80
N GLY A 17 -11.90 2.45 -1.31
CA GLY A 17 -13.17 2.37 -0.57
C GLY A 17 -13.91 1.03 -0.68
N GLU A 18 -13.75 0.23 0.36
CA GLU A 18 -14.70 -0.74 0.95
C GLU A 18 -15.34 -1.90 0.16
N LYS A 19 -15.17 -3.08 0.80
CA LYS A 19 -16.21 -4.08 1.09
C LYS A 19 -17.15 -4.44 -0.06
N ILE A 20 -16.69 -5.35 -0.90
CA ILE A 20 -17.36 -6.61 -1.25
C ILE A 20 -16.25 -7.55 -1.74
N GLY A 21 -16.12 -8.72 -1.11
CA GLY A 21 -15.37 -9.86 -1.65
C GLY A 21 -13.87 -9.67 -1.89
N GLY A 22 -13.06 -9.51 -0.84
CA GLY A 22 -11.63 -9.85 -0.88
C GLY A 22 -10.71 -8.99 -1.76
N MET A 23 -11.21 -8.00 -2.49
CA MET A 23 -10.38 -7.04 -3.22
C MET A 23 -10.02 -5.92 -2.26
N HIS A 24 -8.80 -5.90 -1.70
CA HIS A 24 -8.34 -4.82 -0.82
C HIS A 24 -7.81 -3.64 -1.63
N PRO A 25 -8.55 -2.51 -1.67
CA PRO A 25 -8.14 -1.35 -2.41
C PRO A 25 -7.60 -0.34 -1.40
N GLY A 26 -6.29 -0.20 -1.37
CA GLY A 26 -5.61 0.77 -0.50
C GLY A 26 -4.11 0.54 -0.33
N VAL A 27 -3.55 -0.47 -1.00
CA VAL A 27 -2.25 -1.01 -0.61
C VAL A 27 -1.04 -0.14 -0.93
N CYS A 28 -1.21 0.95 -1.69
CA CYS A 28 -0.08 1.72 -2.18
C CYS A 28 0.22 2.98 -1.36
N ALA A 29 -0.66 3.39 -0.44
CA ALA A 29 -0.66 4.78 0.03
C ALA A 29 -0.59 4.96 1.56
N ALA A 30 -0.86 3.90 2.35
CA ALA A 30 -0.63 3.92 3.79
C ALA A 30 0.88 3.96 4.14
N PRO A 31 1.28 4.70 5.19
CA PRO A 31 2.68 4.82 5.63
C PRO A 31 3.27 3.47 6.06
N ALA A 32 2.44 2.56 6.61
CA ALA A 32 2.78 1.14 6.80
C ALA A 32 2.13 0.29 5.69
N SER A 33 2.88 -0.66 5.13
CA SER A 33 2.33 -1.66 4.20
C SER A 33 2.53 -3.07 4.73
N GLU A 34 1.68 -3.99 4.29
CA GLU A 34 1.73 -5.41 4.71
C GLU A 34 3.12 -6.01 4.43
N GLU A 35 3.73 -5.61 3.32
CA GLU A 35 5.06 -6.05 2.92
C GLU A 35 6.14 -5.70 3.95
N VAL A 36 5.97 -4.61 4.71
CA VAL A 36 6.87 -4.24 5.82
C VAL A 36 6.65 -5.16 7.02
N LEU A 37 5.40 -5.54 7.32
CA LEU A 37 5.09 -6.43 8.44
C LEU A 37 5.72 -7.80 8.24
N TRP A 38 5.61 -8.38 7.06
CA TRP A 38 6.15 -9.72 6.78
C TRP A 38 7.64 -9.85 7.11
N ILE A 39 8.43 -8.81 6.80
CA ILE A 39 9.87 -8.77 7.05
C ILE A 39 10.24 -8.13 8.40
N SER A 40 9.25 -7.84 9.23
CA SER A 40 9.40 -7.33 10.60
C SER A 40 8.96 -8.34 11.66
N LEU A 41 8.46 -9.50 11.24
CA LEU A 41 8.09 -10.60 12.14
C LEU A 41 9.31 -11.09 12.91
N ASP A 42 9.14 -11.26 14.22
CA ASP A 42 10.17 -11.88 15.05
C ASP A 42 10.04 -13.40 14.99
N VAL A 43 10.75 -14.03 14.05
CA VAL A 43 10.69 -15.47 13.75
C VAL A 43 12.07 -16.07 13.61
N SER A 44 12.17 -17.39 13.74
CA SER A 44 13.42 -18.16 13.63
C SER A 44 14.06 -18.05 12.23
N PRO A 45 15.38 -18.25 12.08
CA PRO A 45 16.04 -18.23 10.77
C PRO A 45 15.41 -19.17 9.72
N GLU A 46 14.92 -20.33 10.15
CA GLU A 46 14.27 -21.35 9.34
C GLU A 46 12.92 -20.87 8.82
N GLU A 47 12.10 -20.26 9.68
CA GLU A 47 10.84 -19.62 9.30
C GLU A 47 11.09 -18.44 8.37
N ARG A 48 12.11 -17.61 8.63
CA ARG A 48 12.50 -16.51 7.72
C ARG A 48 12.80 -17.00 6.32
N LYS A 49 13.53 -18.12 6.18
CA LYS A 49 13.82 -18.72 4.86
C LYS A 49 12.54 -19.15 4.14
N LYS A 50 11.58 -19.74 4.86
CA LYS A 50 10.27 -20.14 4.29
C LYS A 50 9.46 -18.92 3.85
N ILE A 51 9.39 -17.88 4.69
CA ILE A 51 8.71 -16.62 4.39
C ILE A 51 9.36 -15.95 3.16
N ASP A 52 10.68 -15.91 3.08
CA ASP A 52 11.41 -15.41 1.90
C ASP A 52 11.07 -16.18 0.62
N GLY A 53 10.86 -17.50 0.73
CA GLY A 53 10.39 -18.35 -0.38
C GLY A 53 9.00 -17.94 -0.85
N ILE A 54 8.04 -17.85 0.09
CA ILE A 54 6.65 -17.43 -0.18
C ILE A 54 6.63 -16.07 -0.89
N ILE A 55 7.36 -15.08 -0.37
CA ILE A 55 7.43 -13.72 -0.95
C ILE A 55 8.04 -13.76 -2.36
N PHE A 56 9.12 -14.54 -2.54
CA PHE A 56 9.81 -14.61 -3.83
C PHE A 56 8.95 -15.26 -4.91
N ASP A 57 8.22 -16.34 -4.59
CA ASP A 57 7.35 -17.01 -5.55
C ASP A 57 6.14 -16.15 -5.91
N ALA A 58 5.53 -15.49 -4.93
CA ALA A 58 4.49 -14.51 -5.18
C ALA A 58 5.01 -13.34 -6.05
N TYR A 59 6.22 -12.84 -5.80
CA TYR A 59 6.81 -11.77 -6.60
C TYR A 59 6.96 -12.14 -8.08
N LYS A 60 7.20 -13.41 -8.43
CA LYS A 60 7.25 -13.83 -9.84
C LYS A 60 5.94 -13.53 -10.55
N GLN A 61 4.80 -13.82 -9.89
CA GLN A 61 3.47 -13.55 -10.43
C GLN A 61 3.18 -12.04 -10.50
N VAL A 62 3.49 -11.32 -9.41
CA VAL A 62 3.34 -9.86 -9.34
C VAL A 62 4.13 -9.16 -10.45
N LYS A 63 5.35 -9.60 -10.71
CA LYS A 63 6.24 -9.02 -11.74
C LYS A 63 5.67 -9.17 -13.14
N ILE A 64 4.95 -10.26 -13.43
CA ILE A 64 4.26 -10.45 -14.72
C ILE A 64 3.13 -9.42 -14.85
N GLY A 65 2.27 -9.32 -13.83
CA GLY A 65 1.19 -8.33 -13.81
C GLY A 65 1.70 -6.89 -13.98
N GLN A 66 2.80 -6.54 -13.31
CA GLN A 66 3.41 -5.20 -13.39
C GLN A 66 3.89 -4.80 -14.78
N LYS A 67 4.26 -5.75 -15.65
CA LYS A 67 4.69 -5.45 -17.03
C LYS A 67 3.51 -5.03 -17.90
N ASN A 68 2.30 -5.46 -17.55
CA ASN A 68 1.10 -5.31 -18.36
C ASN A 68 0.32 -4.01 -18.06
N ILE A 69 0.73 -3.25 -17.02
CA ILE A 69 0.05 -2.03 -16.62
C ILE A 69 0.75 -0.79 -17.17
N LYS A 70 0.02 -0.01 -17.98
CA LYS A 70 0.47 1.29 -18.48
C LYS A 70 -0.30 2.41 -17.78
N ALA A 71 0.28 2.94 -16.70
CA ALA A 71 -0.34 4.00 -15.89
C ALA A 71 -0.57 5.34 -16.64
N ALA A 72 0.07 5.55 -17.79
CA ALA A 72 -0.03 6.79 -18.56
C ALA A 72 -1.36 6.97 -19.32
N HIS A 73 -2.20 5.93 -19.42
CA HIS A 73 -3.42 5.96 -20.26
C HIS A 73 -4.66 5.49 -19.51
N LEU A 74 -4.84 5.88 -18.25
CA LEU A 74 -6.03 5.53 -17.46
C LEU A 74 -7.34 6.11 -18.01
N GLU A 75 -7.26 7.01 -18.99
CA GLU A 75 -8.43 7.49 -19.76
C GLU A 75 -8.98 6.42 -20.72
N ASN A 76 -8.17 5.40 -21.06
CA ASN A 76 -8.59 4.26 -21.87
C ASN A 76 -9.29 3.22 -20.97
N PRO A 77 -10.58 2.89 -21.23
CA PRO A 77 -11.33 1.90 -20.45
C PRO A 77 -10.65 0.53 -20.37
N ASN A 78 -9.91 0.12 -21.41
CA ASN A 78 -9.21 -1.16 -21.42
C ASN A 78 -8.00 -1.16 -20.48
N GLU A 79 -7.23 -0.07 -20.44
CA GLU A 79 -6.12 0.07 -19.50
C GLU A 79 -6.62 0.20 -18.06
N TYR A 80 -7.80 0.78 -17.88
CA TYR A 80 -8.51 0.80 -16.61
C TYR A 80 -8.89 -0.61 -16.13
N LEU A 81 -9.55 -1.41 -16.96
CA LEU A 81 -9.93 -2.79 -16.60
C LEU A 81 -8.71 -3.64 -16.28
N LYS A 82 -7.61 -3.48 -17.03
CA LYS A 82 -6.33 -4.14 -16.71
C LYS A 82 -5.80 -3.72 -15.35
N LEU A 83 -5.84 -2.42 -15.02
CA LEU A 83 -5.42 -1.93 -13.71
C LEU A 83 -6.28 -2.53 -12.59
N LEU A 84 -7.60 -2.55 -12.74
CA LEU A 84 -8.50 -3.15 -11.75
C LEU A 84 -8.20 -4.63 -11.53
N SER A 85 -8.10 -5.40 -12.62
CA SER A 85 -7.76 -6.83 -12.57
C SER A 85 -6.40 -7.05 -11.90
N TYR A 86 -5.41 -6.22 -12.20
CA TYR A 86 -4.11 -6.27 -11.53
C TYR A 86 -4.21 -5.98 -10.04
N LEU A 87 -4.95 -4.93 -9.63
CA LEU A 87 -5.10 -4.58 -8.22
C LEU A 87 -5.86 -5.65 -7.44
N GLN A 88 -6.88 -6.27 -8.04
CA GLN A 88 -7.56 -7.44 -7.48
C GLN A 88 -6.58 -8.58 -7.26
N GLN A 89 -5.84 -8.98 -8.30
CA GLN A 89 -4.85 -10.05 -8.21
C GLN A 89 -3.79 -9.75 -7.15
N MET A 90 -3.38 -8.49 -7.01
CA MET A 90 -2.47 -8.04 -5.96
C MET A 90 -3.07 -8.17 -4.56
N GLY A 91 -4.38 -7.93 -4.39
CA GLY A 91 -5.09 -8.18 -3.15
C GLY A 91 -5.11 -9.66 -2.77
N GLU A 92 -5.51 -10.51 -3.71
CA GLU A 92 -5.53 -11.98 -3.55
C GLU A 92 -4.12 -12.54 -3.23
N THR A 93 -3.10 -12.04 -3.93
CA THR A 93 -1.70 -12.43 -3.69
C THR A 93 -1.28 -12.13 -2.26
N ARG A 94 -1.64 -10.95 -1.72
CA ARG A 94 -1.34 -10.60 -0.32
C ARG A 94 -2.09 -11.46 0.67
N GLN A 95 -3.37 -11.72 0.43
CA GLN A 95 -4.16 -12.62 1.27
C GLN A 95 -3.57 -14.02 1.32
N ASN A 96 -3.13 -14.55 0.18
CA ASN A 96 -2.44 -15.84 0.10
C ASN A 96 -1.14 -15.82 0.91
N ILE A 97 -0.30 -14.81 0.73
CA ILE A 97 0.93 -14.66 1.55
C ILE A 97 0.60 -14.58 3.04
N ASN A 98 -0.38 -13.77 3.43
CA ASN A 98 -0.78 -13.63 4.84
C ASN A 98 -1.28 -14.96 5.41
N ARG A 99 -2.04 -15.74 4.64
CA ARG A 99 -2.48 -17.10 5.02
C ARG A 99 -1.27 -18.02 5.21
N ASP A 100 -0.37 -18.07 4.23
CA ASP A 100 0.74 -19.02 4.22
C ASP A 100 1.79 -18.66 5.29
N ILE A 101 2.05 -17.36 5.52
CA ILE A 101 2.89 -16.90 6.63
C ILE A 101 2.25 -17.26 7.96
N ARG A 102 0.94 -17.05 8.16
CA ARG A 102 0.27 -17.40 9.42
C ARG A 102 0.44 -18.87 9.78
N GLN A 103 0.43 -19.78 8.81
CA GLN A 103 0.66 -21.21 9.07
C GLN A 103 2.03 -21.50 9.68
N LEU A 104 3.03 -20.64 9.44
CA LEU A 104 4.39 -20.76 9.98
C LEU A 104 4.54 -20.16 11.38
N LEU A 105 3.61 -19.31 11.81
CA LEU A 105 3.72 -18.56 13.06
C LEU A 105 3.14 -19.31 14.25
N SER A 106 3.65 -19.03 15.46
CA SER A 106 3.02 -19.43 16.71
C SER A 106 1.67 -18.72 16.92
N PRO A 107 0.76 -19.25 17.78
CA PRO A 107 -0.52 -18.60 18.04
C PRO A 107 -0.41 -17.14 18.48
N GLN A 108 0.61 -16.80 19.28
CA GLN A 108 0.86 -15.43 19.73
C GLN A 108 1.31 -14.53 18.58
N GLN A 109 2.27 -14.98 17.77
CA GLN A 109 2.74 -14.22 16.60
C GLN A 109 1.62 -14.02 15.56
N ARG A 110 0.74 -15.01 15.36
CA ARG A 110 -0.44 -14.88 14.48
C ARG A 110 -1.36 -13.76 14.91
N ARG A 111 -1.73 -13.73 16.20
CA ARG A 111 -2.60 -12.66 16.75
C ARG A 111 -1.98 -11.27 16.59
N ILE A 112 -0.68 -11.15 16.83
CA ILE A 112 0.05 -9.89 16.63
C ILE A 112 -0.03 -9.47 15.16
N LEU A 113 0.29 -10.38 14.23
CA LEU A 113 0.23 -10.10 12.80
C LEU A 113 -1.18 -9.70 12.36
N GLU A 114 -2.22 -10.40 12.82
CA GLU A 114 -3.62 -10.10 12.48
C GLU A 114 -4.05 -8.71 12.95
N THR A 115 -3.73 -8.37 14.21
CA THR A 115 -3.99 -7.03 14.76
C THR A 115 -3.28 -5.96 13.92
N GLN A 116 -2.02 -6.20 13.53
CA GLN A 116 -1.27 -5.25 12.70
C GLN A 116 -1.82 -5.13 11.27
N LEU A 117 -2.31 -6.23 10.69
CA LEU A 117 -2.96 -6.23 9.37
C LEU A 117 -4.26 -5.43 9.40
N GLU A 118 -5.07 -5.57 10.45
CA GLU A 118 -6.30 -4.79 10.65
C GLU A 118 -6.00 -3.28 10.78
N GLN A 119 -5.00 -2.91 11.58
CA GLN A 119 -4.56 -1.51 11.70
C GLN A 119 -4.08 -0.93 10.38
N ILE A 120 -3.38 -1.74 9.57
CA ILE A 120 -2.97 -1.34 8.22
C ILE A 120 -4.20 -1.14 7.34
N ASP A 121 -5.19 -2.03 7.36
CA ASP A 121 -6.40 -1.89 6.53
C ASP A 121 -7.17 -0.61 6.90
N GLN A 122 -7.37 -0.34 8.19
CA GLN A 122 -7.96 0.92 8.65
C GLN A 122 -7.16 2.14 8.20
N SER A 123 -5.82 2.09 8.30
CA SER A 123 -4.98 3.19 7.83
C SER A 123 -5.08 3.42 6.32
N LYS A 124 -5.25 2.34 5.54
CA LYS A 124 -5.47 2.44 4.09
C LYS A 124 -6.79 3.13 3.80
N GLN A 125 -7.88 2.75 4.48
CA GLN A 125 -9.23 3.33 4.34
C GLN A 125 -9.29 4.80 4.77
N GLN A 126 -8.54 5.20 5.80
CA GLN A 126 -8.42 6.60 6.20
C GLN A 126 -7.68 7.41 5.14
N PHE A 127 -6.52 6.93 4.70
CA PHE A 127 -5.72 7.61 3.68
C PHE A 127 -6.48 7.75 2.35
N ALA A 128 -7.17 6.69 1.99
CA ALA A 128 -8.21 6.64 0.98
C ALA A 128 -9.21 7.80 1.07
N GLY A 129 -9.88 7.92 2.20
CA GLY A 129 -10.83 9.00 2.48
C GLY A 129 -10.20 10.38 2.29
N ILE A 130 -8.97 10.57 2.78
CA ILE A 130 -8.24 11.82 2.61
C ILE A 130 -8.06 12.17 1.12
N LEU A 131 -7.61 11.21 0.30
CA LEU A 131 -7.44 11.47 -1.14
C LEU A 131 -8.76 11.78 -1.85
N MET A 132 -9.87 11.16 -1.43
CA MET A 132 -11.21 11.48 -1.97
C MET A 132 -11.68 12.89 -1.60
N MET A 133 -11.25 13.40 -0.44
CA MET A 133 -11.57 14.76 0.02
C MET A 133 -10.71 15.85 -0.64
N LEU A 134 -9.66 15.46 -1.37
CA LEU A 134 -8.90 16.38 -2.21
C LEU A 134 -9.63 16.54 -3.54
N ASP A 135 -9.89 17.78 -3.94
CA ASP A 135 -10.46 18.09 -5.26
C ASP A 135 -9.37 17.96 -6.33
N LEU A 136 -9.06 16.72 -6.73
CA LEU A 136 -7.99 16.39 -7.65
C LEU A 136 -8.47 16.47 -9.11
N SER A 137 -7.72 17.16 -9.95
CA SER A 137 -7.93 17.11 -11.41
C SER A 137 -7.58 15.71 -11.97
N ARG A 138 -8.11 15.38 -13.15
CA ARG A 138 -7.84 14.08 -13.81
C ARG A 138 -6.36 13.81 -14.03
N GLU A 139 -5.62 14.84 -14.41
CA GLU A 139 -4.17 14.74 -14.62
C GLU A 139 -3.44 14.42 -13.31
N GLN A 140 -3.83 15.06 -12.20
CA GLN A 140 -3.28 14.78 -10.87
C GLN A 140 -3.61 13.35 -10.43
N GLN A 141 -4.84 12.89 -10.65
CA GLN A 141 -5.27 11.53 -10.32
C GLN A 141 -4.41 10.49 -11.07
N ALA A 142 -4.20 10.68 -12.38
CA ALA A 142 -3.34 9.78 -13.17
C ALA A 142 -1.88 9.77 -12.68
N LYS A 143 -1.32 10.95 -12.37
CA LYS A 143 0.04 11.07 -11.82
C LYS A 143 0.17 10.38 -10.46
N ILE A 144 -0.81 10.57 -9.57
CA ILE A 144 -0.85 9.93 -8.26
C ILE A 144 -0.94 8.40 -8.40
N VAL A 145 -1.82 7.87 -9.25
CA VAL A 145 -1.91 6.42 -9.50
C VAL A 145 -0.60 5.87 -10.05
N ALA A 146 0.03 6.56 -11.00
CA ALA A 146 1.34 6.18 -11.53
C ALA A 146 2.44 6.15 -10.45
N ALA A 147 2.48 7.16 -9.57
CA ALA A 147 3.40 7.23 -8.45
C ALA A 147 3.18 6.08 -7.45
N LEU A 148 1.92 5.79 -7.13
CA LEU A 148 1.52 4.67 -6.27
C LEU A 148 1.94 3.31 -6.85
N LEU A 149 1.71 3.07 -8.13
CA LEU A 149 2.15 1.84 -8.82
C LEU A 149 3.68 1.73 -8.87
N LYS A 150 4.38 2.83 -9.13
CA LYS A 150 5.84 2.88 -9.08
C LYS A 150 6.35 2.51 -7.68
N ASN A 151 5.74 3.04 -6.63
CA ASN A 151 6.10 2.73 -5.26
C ASN A 151 5.81 1.26 -4.92
N GLN A 152 4.67 0.73 -5.34
CA GLN A 152 4.36 -0.70 -5.19
C GLN A 152 5.43 -1.57 -5.87
N LYS A 153 5.83 -1.24 -7.10
CA LYS A 153 6.91 -1.95 -7.80
C LYS A 153 8.25 -1.89 -7.06
N LYS A 154 8.61 -0.73 -6.51
CA LYS A 154 9.82 -0.58 -5.67
C LYS A 154 9.74 -1.49 -4.43
N VAL A 155 8.62 -1.47 -3.69
CA VAL A 155 8.40 -2.29 -2.49
C VAL A 155 8.58 -3.77 -2.81
N TRP A 156 7.89 -4.29 -3.83
CA TRP A 156 7.97 -5.69 -4.24
C TRP A 156 9.38 -6.11 -4.67
N THR A 157 10.08 -5.21 -5.36
CA THR A 157 11.47 -5.44 -5.75
C THR A 157 12.40 -5.49 -4.53
N ILE A 158 12.14 -4.73 -3.47
CA ILE A 158 12.95 -4.73 -2.25
C ILE A 158 12.71 -6.00 -1.44
N ILE A 159 11.44 -6.35 -1.16
CA ILE A 159 11.11 -7.48 -0.28
C ILE A 159 11.51 -8.83 -0.88
N SER A 160 11.50 -8.96 -2.21
CA SER A 160 11.87 -10.19 -2.91
C SER A 160 13.38 -10.38 -3.08
N ARG A 161 14.21 -9.39 -2.75
CA ARG A 161 15.67 -9.47 -2.86
C ARG A 161 16.27 -10.35 -1.76
N ARG A 162 16.35 -11.66 -2.04
CA ARG A 162 16.94 -12.66 -1.14
C ARG A 162 18.41 -12.41 -0.79
N SER A 163 19.15 -11.65 -1.61
CA SER A 163 20.52 -11.22 -1.32
C SER A 163 20.63 -10.16 -0.22
N LEU A 164 19.53 -9.51 0.16
CA LEU A 164 19.49 -8.54 1.25
C LEU A 164 18.98 -9.20 2.53
N SER A 165 19.58 -8.85 3.67
CA SER A 165 19.01 -9.17 4.99
C SER A 165 17.68 -8.44 5.20
N TRP A 166 16.81 -8.98 6.05
CA TRP A 166 15.53 -8.34 6.41
C TRP A 166 15.72 -6.92 6.93
N GLU A 167 16.75 -6.67 7.73
CA GLU A 167 17.09 -5.33 8.20
C GLU A 167 17.43 -4.37 7.06
N LYS A 168 18.27 -4.79 6.11
CA LYS A 168 18.58 -3.97 4.92
C LYS A 168 17.33 -3.71 4.08
N ARG A 169 16.44 -4.70 3.95
CA ARG A 169 15.15 -4.53 3.26
C ARG A 169 14.27 -3.52 3.98
N ARG A 170 14.11 -3.63 5.31
CA ARG A 170 13.36 -2.65 6.14
C ARG A 170 13.91 -1.24 6.00
N LYS A 171 15.24 -1.07 6.08
CA LYS A 171 15.89 0.23 5.87
C LYS A 171 15.64 0.81 4.49
N GLN A 172 15.61 -0.02 3.44
CA GLN A 172 15.26 0.43 2.09
C GLN A 172 13.78 0.79 1.95
N LEU A 173 12.88 0.01 2.55
CA LEU A 173 11.44 0.32 2.56
C LEU A 173 11.14 1.62 3.31
N GLY A 174 11.81 1.87 4.45
CA GLY A 174 11.65 3.10 5.23
C GLY A 174 12.09 4.38 4.50
N ARG A 175 12.85 4.25 3.39
CA ARG A 175 13.22 5.38 2.53
C ARG A 175 12.17 5.69 1.47
N ILE A 176 11.14 4.84 1.30
CA ILE A 176 10.06 5.08 0.35
C ILE A 176 9.04 6.00 1.00
N ASP A 177 9.15 7.28 0.69
CA ASP A 177 8.18 8.29 1.15
C ASP A 177 7.01 8.40 0.17
N LYS A 178 5.98 7.59 0.43
CA LYS A 178 4.75 7.58 -0.38
C LYS A 178 3.99 8.90 -0.31
N ILE A 179 3.99 9.53 0.87
CA ILE A 179 3.28 10.78 1.12
C ILE A 179 3.91 11.91 0.31
N LYS A 180 5.25 11.99 0.31
CA LYS A 180 6.00 12.95 -0.50
C LYS A 180 5.79 12.74 -2.00
N GLU A 181 5.83 11.49 -2.48
CA GLU A 181 5.60 11.21 -3.91
C GLU A 181 4.18 11.63 -4.36
N ILE A 182 3.18 11.54 -3.47
CA ILE A 182 1.82 12.04 -3.74
C ILE A 182 1.77 13.57 -3.67
N SER A 183 2.37 14.18 -2.65
CA SER A 183 2.30 15.63 -2.43
C SER A 183 2.94 16.43 -3.56
N LEU A 184 3.95 15.88 -4.24
CA LEU A 184 4.57 16.46 -5.44
C LEU A 184 3.59 16.68 -6.60
N HIS A 185 2.44 16.02 -6.59
CA HIS A 185 1.40 16.15 -7.62
C HIS A 185 0.22 17.03 -7.18
N LEU A 186 0.24 17.52 -5.94
CA LEU A 186 -0.79 18.38 -5.38
C LEU A 186 -0.40 19.86 -5.54
N SER A 187 -1.40 20.72 -5.69
CA SER A 187 -1.21 22.17 -5.57
C SER A 187 -0.88 22.54 -4.12
N ARG A 188 -0.33 23.73 -3.90
CA ARG A 188 0.02 24.20 -2.54
C ARG A 188 -1.16 24.12 -1.56
N GLN A 189 -2.34 24.59 -1.98
CA GLN A 189 -3.55 24.54 -1.16
C GLN A 189 -4.00 23.09 -0.87
N GLN A 190 -3.89 22.20 -1.86
CA GLN A 190 -4.16 20.77 -1.66
C GLN A 190 -3.13 20.12 -0.73
N GLN A 191 -1.85 20.49 -0.79
CA GLN A 191 -0.81 20.01 0.11
C GLN A 191 -1.06 20.42 1.57
N GLU A 192 -1.47 21.67 1.79
CA GLU A 192 -1.84 22.17 3.12
C GLU A 192 -3.04 21.40 3.68
N LYS A 193 -4.10 21.24 2.88
CA LYS A 193 -5.28 20.43 3.26
C LYS A 193 -4.91 18.97 3.52
N PHE A 194 -4.07 18.38 2.67
CA PHE A 194 -3.60 17.01 2.80
C PHE A 194 -2.79 16.80 4.08
N SER A 195 -1.86 17.71 4.37
CA SER A 195 -1.03 17.66 5.58
C SER A 195 -1.86 17.84 6.85
N TYR A 196 -2.84 18.76 6.83
CA TYR A 196 -3.78 18.94 7.94
C TYR A 196 -4.59 17.68 8.21
N MET A 197 -5.21 17.09 7.17
CA MET A 197 -6.01 15.86 7.31
C MET A 197 -5.16 14.68 7.79
N LEU A 198 -3.92 14.53 7.30
CA LEU A 198 -2.99 13.52 7.81
C LEU A 198 -2.65 13.76 9.29
N GLY A 199 -2.38 15.01 9.67
CA GLY A 199 -2.12 15.40 11.06
C GLY A 199 -3.26 15.02 12.01
N MET A 200 -4.51 15.24 11.60
CA MET A 200 -5.69 14.84 12.37
C MET A 200 -5.77 13.32 12.59
N VAL A 201 -5.48 12.52 11.55
CA VAL A 201 -5.45 11.06 11.67
C VAL A 201 -4.32 10.59 12.60
N TYR A 202 -3.14 11.22 12.55
CA TYR A 202 -2.05 10.89 13.45
C TYR A 202 -2.38 11.22 14.92
N LEU A 203 -2.99 12.37 15.18
CA LEU A 203 -3.40 12.77 16.53
C LEU A 203 -4.46 11.83 17.10
N GLN A 204 -5.43 11.40 16.29
CA GLN A 204 -6.44 10.42 16.70
C GLN A 204 -5.79 9.10 17.13
N LYS A 205 -4.82 8.58 16.36
CA LYS A 205 -4.12 7.33 16.70
C LYS A 205 -3.18 7.43 17.90
N SER A 206 -2.59 8.60 18.14
CA SER A 206 -1.82 8.87 19.36
C SER A 206 -2.69 8.83 20.61
N ASN A 207 -3.92 9.35 20.52
CA ASN A 207 -4.87 9.32 21.63
C ASN A 207 -5.46 7.92 21.89
N GLU A 208 -5.51 7.07 20.86
CA GLU A 208 -5.98 5.68 20.95
C GLU A 208 -4.87 4.68 21.37
N GLY A 209 -3.63 5.15 21.62
CA GLY A 209 -2.52 4.27 22.03
C GLY A 209 -2.00 3.32 20.94
N LEU A 210 -2.33 3.57 19.67
CA LEU A 210 -2.09 2.66 18.52
C LEU A 210 -0.76 2.91 17.77
N PHE A 211 0.22 3.55 18.40
CA PHE A 211 1.50 3.82 17.74
C PHE A 211 2.39 2.57 17.72
N LEU A 212 2.33 1.81 16.62
CA LEU A 212 3.48 1.03 16.17
C LEU A 212 4.60 2.02 15.85
N GLY A 213 5.74 1.89 16.55
CA GLY A 213 6.92 2.76 16.47
C GLY A 213 7.53 2.91 15.07
N LEU A 214 6.84 3.59 14.17
CA LEU A 214 7.39 4.23 12.98
C LEU A 214 7.57 5.71 13.32
N THR A 215 8.60 5.97 14.12
CA THR A 215 9.09 7.32 14.37
C THR A 215 9.44 7.99 13.04
N ARG A 216 9.05 9.26 12.90
CA ARG A 216 9.55 10.17 11.86
C ARG A 216 11.08 10.08 11.77
N PRO A 217 11.70 9.93 10.58
CA PRO A 217 13.05 10.41 10.40
C PRO A 217 13.00 11.94 10.23
N GLY A 218 13.46 12.67 11.24
CA GLY A 218 13.91 14.06 11.11
C GLY A 218 12.82 15.14 11.12
N VAL A 219 12.53 15.65 12.30
CA VAL A 219 12.44 17.11 12.48
C VAL A 219 13.59 17.44 13.42
N SER A 220 14.69 17.88 12.83
CA SER A 220 15.75 18.63 13.49
C SER A 220 15.48 20.10 13.21
#